data_AF-A0A349F909-F1
#
_entry.id   AF-A0A349F909-F1
#
_cell.length_a   1.000
_cell.length_b   1.000
_cell.length_c   1.000
_cell.angle_alpha   90.00
_cell.angle_beta   90.00
_cell.angle_gamma   90.00
#
_symmetry.space_group_name_H-M   'P 1'
#
loop_
_entity.id
_entity.type
_entity.pdbx_description
1 polymer ?
#
loop_
_entity_poly.entity_id
_entity_poly.type
_entity_poly.pdbx_seq_one_letter_code
_entity_poly.pdbx_strand_id
1 'polypeptide(L)' 'QAVGAAAGNMIAIHNVVAASATVGLLGREGATLRKTVIPTFYYLVMTGIIGLVIIYGFEFSDVLMK' A
#
# COMPACT_ATOMS: atom_id res chain seq x y z
N GLN A 1 -6.79 5.04 7.82
CA GLN A 1 -6.09 3.82 8.29
C GLN A 1 -6.14 2.67 7.28
N ALA A 2 -7.25 2.46 6.54
CA ALA A 2 -7.39 1.33 5.59
C ALA A 2 -6.26 1.22 4.53
N VAL A 3 -5.94 2.31 3.84
CA VAL A 3 -4.92 2.32 2.75
C VAL A 3 -3.52 1.99 3.28
N GLY A 4 -3.13 2.59 4.41
CA GLY A 4 -1.82 2.34 5.04
C GLY A 4 -1.69 0.90 5.54
N ALA A 5 -2.76 0.33 6.11
CA ALA A 5 -2.78 -1.07 6.53
C ALA A 5 -2.66 -2.02 5.33
N ALA A 6 -3.37 -1.75 4.23
CA ALA A 6 -3.26 -2.53 3.00
C ALA A 6 -1.84 -2.46 2.40
N ALA A 7 -1.23 -1.27 2.37
CA ALA A 7 0.15 -1.08 1.92
C ALA A 7 1.16 -1.82 2.82
N GLY A 8 1.00 -1.74 4.14
CA GLY A 8 1.85 -2.44 5.09
C GLY A 8 1.81 -3.97 4.90
N ASN A 9 0.65 -4.53 4.60
CA ASN A 9 0.49 -5.96 4.36
C ASN A 9 1.27 -6.47 3.14
N MET A 10 1.50 -5.63 2.11
CA MET A 10 2.24 -6.00 0.89
C MET A 10 3.75 -6.14 1.11
N ILE A 11 4.30 -5.52 2.17
CA ILE A 11 5.74 -5.52 2.50
C ILE A 11 6.06 -6.20 3.84
N ALA A 12 5.04 -6.65 4.58
CA ALA A 12 5.25 -7.34 5.84
C ALA A 12 5.94 -8.69 5.63
N ILE A 13 7.06 -8.92 6.33
CA ILE A 13 7.89 -10.11 6.12
C ILE A 13 7.11 -11.42 6.36
N HIS A 14 6.21 -11.45 7.36
CA HIS A 14 5.40 -12.63 7.65
C HIS A 14 4.43 -12.97 6.51
N ASN A 15 3.89 -11.96 5.82
CA ASN A 15 3.02 -12.16 4.66
C ASN A 15 3.82 -12.61 3.43
N VAL A 16 5.00 -12.00 3.19
CA VAL A 16 5.84 -12.35 2.03
C VAL A 16 6.41 -13.77 2.18
N VAL A 17 6.82 -14.17 3.39
CA VAL A 17 7.28 -15.54 3.68
C VAL A 17 6.12 -16.54 3.53
N ALA A 18 4.95 -16.25 4.10
CA ALA A 18 3.78 -17.10 3.97
C ALA A 18 3.35 -17.27 2.50
N ALA A 19 3.30 -16.19 1.74
CA ALA A 19 3.00 -16.23 0.30
C ALA A 19 4.08 -16.99 -0.47
N SER A 20 5.36 -16.76 -0.17
CA SER A 20 6.46 -17.48 -0.83
C SER A 20 6.42 -18.98 -0.56
N ALA A 21 5.94 -19.41 0.61
CA ALA A 21 5.72 -20.82 0.93
C ALA A 21 4.56 -21.45 0.14
N THR A 22 3.48 -20.70 -0.15
CA THR A 22 2.32 -21.24 -0.87
C THR A 22 2.56 -21.40 -2.37
N VAL A 23 3.41 -20.56 -2.96
CA VAL A 23 3.72 -20.59 -4.40
C VAL A 23 5.08 -21.24 -4.74
N GLY A 24 5.76 -21.84 -3.75
CA GLY A 24 7.02 -22.57 -3.96
C GLY A 24 8.24 -21.67 -4.22
N LEU A 25 8.24 -20.44 -3.73
CA LEU A 25 9.31 -19.45 -3.87
C LEU A 25 10.14 -19.26 -2.58
N LEU A 26 10.16 -20.26 -1.69
CA LEU A 26 10.96 -20.25 -0.46
C LEU A 26 12.43 -19.87 -0.73
N GLY A 27 12.99 -19.02 0.14
CA GLY A 27 14.35 -18.47 -0.03
C GLY A 27 14.47 -17.36 -1.08
N ARG A 28 13.37 -16.97 -1.76
CA ARG A 28 13.33 -15.79 -2.66
C ARG A 28 12.53 -14.62 -2.09
N GLU A 29 12.24 -14.62 -0.80
CA GLU A 29 11.42 -13.61 -0.12
C GLU A 29 11.98 -12.20 -0.29
N GLY A 30 13.31 -12.03 -0.19
CA GLY A 30 13.95 -10.73 -0.42
C GLY A 30 13.80 -10.24 -1.86
N ALA A 31 13.84 -11.15 -2.84
CA ALA A 31 13.62 -10.80 -4.24
C ALA A 31 12.15 -10.44 -4.52
N THR A 32 11.22 -11.14 -3.87
CA THR A 32 9.79 -10.81 -3.89
C THR A 32 9.54 -9.46 -3.25
N LEU A 33 10.05 -9.21 -2.04
CA LEU A 33 9.92 -7.95 -1.32
C LEU A 33 10.48 -6.77 -2.14
N ARG A 34 11.67 -6.92 -2.72
CA ARG A 34 12.26 -5.88 -3.59
C ARG A 34 11.37 -5.56 -4.79
N LYS A 35 10.68 -6.55 -5.35
CA LYS A 35 9.73 -6.35 -6.46
C LYS A 35 8.42 -5.73 -5.99
N THR A 36 7.95 -6.01 -4.78
CA THR A 36 6.69 -5.46 -4.24
C THR A 36 6.81 -4.05 -3.66
N VAL A 37 8.03 -3.57 -3.36
CA VAL A 37 8.25 -2.19 -2.91
C VAL A 37 7.81 -1.16 -3.96
N ILE A 38 8.13 -1.39 -5.24
CA ILE A 38 7.77 -0.47 -6.33
C ILE A 38 6.23 -0.31 -6.45
N PRO A 39 5.43 -1.38 -6.58
CA PRO A 39 3.98 -1.24 -6.64
C PRO A 39 3.37 -0.71 -5.33
N THR A 40 3.95 -1.02 -4.17
CA THR A 40 3.52 -0.43 -2.89
C THR A 40 3.72 1.08 -2.87
N PHE A 41 4.87 1.55 -3.35
CA PHE A 41 5.16 2.98 -3.45
C PHE A 41 4.21 3.67 -4.43
N TYR A 42 4.01 3.09 -5.63
CA TYR A 42 3.03 3.59 -6.59
C TYR A 42 1.63 3.70 -5.98
N TYR A 43 1.18 2.65 -5.29
CA TYR A 43 -0.12 2.62 -4.63
C TYR A 43 -0.28 3.72 -3.58
N LEU A 44 0.73 3.94 -2.74
CA LEU A 44 0.72 5.00 -1.73
C LEU A 44 0.70 6.39 -2.35
N VAL A 45 1.54 6.63 -3.35
CA VAL A 45 1.61 7.93 -4.05
C VAL A 45 0.29 8.23 -4.76
N MET A 46 -0.25 7.28 -5.52
CA MET A 46 -1.53 7.46 -6.20
C MET A 46 -2.67 7.71 -5.22
N THR A 47 -2.74 6.91 -4.14
CA THR A 47 -3.82 7.09 -3.16
C THR A 47 -3.70 8.42 -2.44
N GLY A 48 -2.47 8.87 -2.15
CA GLY A 48 -2.21 10.20 -1.60
C GLY A 48 -2.66 11.32 -2.54
N ILE A 49 -2.31 11.24 -3.82
CA ILE A 49 -2.72 12.22 -4.84
C ILE A 49 -4.25 12.26 -4.97
N ILE A 50 -4.90 11.12 -5.06
CA ILE A 50 -6.38 11.04 -5.13
C ILE A 50 -7.00 11.68 -3.89
N GLY A 51 -6.48 11.38 -2.69
CA GLY A 51 -6.95 12.00 -1.45
C GLY A 51 -6.80 13.52 -1.47
N LEU A 52 -5.65 14.03 -1.92
CA LEU A 52 -5.41 15.47 -2.05
C LEU A 52 -6.35 16.12 -3.08
N VAL A 53 -6.56 15.49 -4.24
CA VAL A 53 -7.47 15.99 -5.27
C VAL A 53 -8.91 16.01 -4.77
N ILE A 54 -9.34 15.01 -4.00
CA ILE A 54 -10.68 15.01 -3.40
C ILE A 54 -10.85 16.16 -2.41
N ILE A 55 -9.89 16.35 -1.51
CA ILE A 55 -9.97 17.39 -0.47
C ILE A 55 -9.92 18.78 -1.08
N TYR A 56 -8.92 19.04 -1.93
CA TYR A 56 -8.64 20.39 -2.44
C TYR A 56 -9.26 20.71 -3.80
N GLY A 57 -9.49 19.71 -4.64
CA GLY A 57 -10.03 19.89 -5.99
C GLY A 57 -11.55 19.86 -6.06
N PHE A 58 -12.21 19.11 -5.18
CA PHE A 58 -13.68 19.03 -5.13
C PHE A 58 -14.30 19.82 -3.98
N GLU A 59 -13.51 20.65 -3.28
CA GLU A 59 -13.93 21.45 -2.12
C GLU A 59 -14.74 20.64 -1.11
N PHE A 60 -14.34 19.38 -0.88
CA PHE A 60 -15.03 18.47 0.04
C PHE A 60 -14.81 19.00 1.47
N SER A 61 -15.66 19.96 1.85
CA SER A 61 -15.52 20.71 3.09
C SER A 61 -15.80 19.81 4.27
N ASP A 62 -14.88 19.88 5.22
CA ASP A 62 -14.97 19.22 6.51
C ASP A 62 -16.36 19.48 7.12
N VAL A 63 -17.11 18.41 7.38
CA VAL A 63 -18.42 18.51 8.05
C VAL A 63 -18.29 19.15 9.44
N LEU A 64 -17.07 19.14 10.00
CA LEU A 64 -16.72 19.72 11.29
C LEU A 64 -16.46 21.24 11.27
N MET A 65 -16.34 21.86 10.09
CA MET A 65 -16.13 23.32 9.93
C MET A 65 -17.43 24.10 9.66
N LYS A 66 -18.60 23.47 9.79
CA LYS A 66 -19.90 24.15 9.80
C LYS A 66 -20.31 24.58 11.20
#